data_AF-A0A7W1T358-F1
#
_entry.id   AF-A0A7W1T358-F1
#
_cell.length_a   1.000
_cell.length_b   1.000
_cell.length_c   1.000
_cell.angle_alpha   90.00
_cell.angle_beta   90.00
_cell.angle_gamma   90.00
#
_symmetry.space_group_name_H-M   'P 1'
#
loop_
_entity.id
_entity.type
_entity.pdbx_description
1 polymer ?
#
loop_
_entity_poly.entity_id
_entity_poly.type
_entity_poly.pdbx_seq_one_letter_code
_entity_poly.pdbx_strand_id
1 'polypeptide(L)'
;MLQGEGVLSQVSQLSPPTFGADPLGEALHPSQRVLYVGLPTVNQIAVYTYDFVGNLTFVETVPNVGDAVCWMVVNPAGTRLYTVETESNSVSVYDLTVATAPVMLQNLSLSGTNGPTNVGLDPTGKFLYVIAGPNLHVVNVGSDGTLTETLSPVALPVPPGESPVGIATLLK
;
A
#
# COMPACT_ATOMS: atom_id res chain seq x y z
N MET A 1 -23.01 0.55 -2.28
CA MET A 1 -23.68 1.84 -2.01
C MET A 1 -24.39 1.72 -0.67
N LEU A 2 -24.23 2.71 0.23
CA LEU A 2 -25.06 2.80 1.44
C LEU A 2 -26.46 3.24 0.99
N GLN A 3 -27.37 2.29 0.83
CA GLN A 3 -28.80 2.62 0.75
C GLN A 3 -29.23 3.13 2.13
N GLY A 4 -30.18 4.07 2.19
CA GLY A 4 -30.55 4.90 3.35
C GLY A 4 -30.96 4.19 4.66
N GLU A 5 -30.73 2.88 4.77
CA GLU A 5 -30.95 2.04 5.94
C GLU A 5 -29.65 1.40 6.49
N GLY A 6 -28.47 1.81 5.99
CA GLY A 6 -27.18 1.27 6.44
C GLY A 6 -26.86 -0.13 5.86
N VAL A 7 -27.61 -0.56 4.84
CA VAL A 7 -27.41 -1.86 4.19
C VAL A 7 -26.28 -1.77 3.16
N LEU A 8 -25.29 -2.64 3.32
CA LEU A 8 -24.24 -2.85 2.33
C LEU A 8 -24.78 -3.70 1.17
N SER A 9 -24.55 -3.23 -0.05
CA SER A 9 -24.90 -3.92 -1.28
C SER A 9 -23.70 -3.97 -2.21
N GLN A 10 -23.47 -5.15 -2.80
CA GLN A 10 -22.50 -5.32 -3.87
C GLN A 10 -22.98 -4.55 -5.10
N VAL A 11 -22.11 -3.72 -5.66
CA VAL A 11 -22.41 -2.91 -6.87
C VAL A 11 -21.65 -3.38 -8.10
N SER A 12 -20.47 -3.98 -7.90
CA SER A 12 -19.57 -4.43 -8.95
C SER A 12 -18.75 -5.62 -8.44
N GLN A 13 -18.37 -6.52 -9.34
CA GLN A 13 -17.43 -7.60 -9.08
C GLN A 13 -16.65 -7.91 -10.34
N LEU A 14 -15.35 -8.07 -10.18
CA LEU A 14 -14.43 -8.51 -11.23
C LEU A 14 -13.73 -9.79 -10.75
N SER A 15 -13.38 -10.64 -11.70
CA SER A 15 -12.42 -11.73 -11.42
C SER A 15 -10.99 -11.16 -11.36
N PRO A 16 -10.06 -11.82 -10.66
CA PRO A 16 -8.66 -11.42 -10.68
C PRO A 16 -8.14 -11.30 -12.12
N PRO A 17 -7.29 -10.30 -12.41
CA PRO A 17 -6.81 -10.03 -13.78
C PRO A 17 -5.85 -11.11 -14.28
N THR A 18 -5.28 -11.89 -13.36
CA THR A 18 -4.37 -13.01 -13.62
C THR A 18 -4.81 -14.22 -12.80
N PHE A 19 -4.70 -15.42 -13.40
CA PHE A 19 -5.04 -16.65 -12.71
C PHE A 19 -4.09 -16.90 -11.53
N GLY A 20 -4.64 -17.27 -10.38
CA GLY A 20 -3.86 -17.49 -9.15
C GLY A 20 -3.40 -16.22 -8.45
N ALA A 21 -3.83 -15.03 -8.92
CA ALA A 21 -3.62 -13.79 -8.20
C ALA A 21 -4.63 -13.66 -7.06
N ASP A 22 -4.12 -13.69 -5.83
CA ASP A 22 -4.92 -13.49 -4.63
C ASP A 22 -4.76 -12.04 -4.16
N PRO A 23 -5.80 -11.19 -4.24
CA PRO A 23 -5.66 -9.78 -3.90
C PRO A 23 -5.49 -9.59 -2.39
N LEU A 24 -4.54 -8.72 -2.02
CA LEU A 24 -4.31 -8.31 -0.64
C LEU A 24 -3.86 -6.85 -0.60
N GLY A 25 -4.52 -6.08 0.26
CA GLY A 25 -4.27 -4.65 0.41
C GLY A 25 -4.76 -3.83 -0.78
N GLU A 26 -5.21 -2.62 -0.48
CA GLU A 26 -5.71 -1.69 -1.48
C GLU A 26 -5.47 -0.24 -1.08
N ALA A 27 -5.34 0.65 -2.06
CA ALA A 27 -5.31 2.08 -1.83
C ALA A 27 -6.06 2.83 -2.94
N LEU A 28 -6.77 3.89 -2.54
CA LEU A 28 -7.45 4.79 -3.45
C LEU A 28 -6.56 6.00 -3.77
N HIS A 29 -6.60 6.45 -5.02
CA HIS A 29 -6.08 7.76 -5.34
C HIS A 29 -6.96 8.86 -4.70
N PRO A 30 -6.40 9.90 -4.06
CA PRO A 30 -7.16 10.85 -3.24
C PRO A 30 -8.13 11.75 -4.03
N SER A 31 -7.85 12.02 -5.30
CA SER A 31 -8.64 12.95 -6.13
C SER A 31 -9.09 12.38 -7.49
N GLN A 32 -8.73 11.14 -7.80
CA GLN A 32 -9.04 10.48 -9.08
C GLN A 32 -9.69 9.14 -8.77
N ARG A 33 -10.62 8.67 -9.61
CA ARG A 33 -11.31 7.40 -9.39
C ARG A 33 -10.45 6.23 -9.85
N VAL A 34 -9.35 6.02 -9.14
CA VAL A 34 -8.38 4.95 -9.36
C VAL A 34 -8.19 4.17 -8.05
N LEU A 35 -8.16 2.85 -8.16
CA LEU A 35 -7.93 1.90 -7.07
C LEU A 35 -6.73 1.03 -7.44
N TYR A 36 -5.77 0.95 -6.52
CA TYR A 36 -4.62 0.07 -6.61
C TYR A 36 -4.83 -1.12 -5.68
N VAL A 37 -4.54 -2.33 -6.15
CA VAL A 37 -4.72 -3.58 -5.38
C VAL A 37 -3.45 -4.41 -5.47
N GLY A 38 -2.95 -4.89 -4.34
CA GLY A 38 -1.77 -5.76 -4.30
C GLY A 38 -2.13 -7.17 -4.73
N LEU A 39 -1.28 -7.80 -5.54
CA LEU A 39 -1.40 -9.19 -5.97
C LEU A 39 -0.15 -9.97 -5.50
N PRO A 40 -0.04 -10.31 -4.21
CA PRO A 40 1.15 -10.89 -3.61
C PRO A 40 1.65 -12.17 -4.29
N THR A 41 0.75 -13.06 -4.73
CA THR A 41 1.14 -14.36 -5.30
C THR A 41 1.80 -14.27 -6.68
N VAL A 42 1.70 -13.11 -7.34
CA VAL A 42 2.26 -12.85 -8.68
C VAL A 42 3.13 -11.59 -8.72
N ASN A 43 3.44 -11.00 -7.56
CA ASN A 43 4.26 -9.79 -7.40
C ASN A 43 3.84 -8.63 -8.31
N GLN A 44 2.55 -8.30 -8.32
CA GLN A 44 1.99 -7.23 -9.16
C GLN A 44 1.05 -6.32 -8.38
N ILE A 45 0.83 -5.13 -8.93
CA ILE A 45 -0.23 -4.21 -8.51
C ILE A 45 -1.26 -4.18 -9.63
N ALA A 46 -2.53 -4.51 -9.34
CA ALA A 46 -3.62 -4.30 -10.26
C ALA A 46 -4.13 -2.86 -10.15
N VAL A 47 -4.36 -2.23 -11.31
CA VAL A 47 -4.92 -0.89 -11.42
C VAL A 47 -6.34 -0.98 -11.95
N TYR A 48 -7.28 -0.39 -11.21
CA TYR A 48 -8.68 -0.26 -11.61
C TYR A 48 -9.09 1.20 -11.64
N THR A 49 -10.03 1.52 -12.52
CA THR A 49 -10.82 2.75 -12.43
C THR A 49 -12.22 2.43 -11.95
N TYR A 50 -12.95 3.45 -11.47
CA TYR A 50 -14.37 3.30 -11.18
C TYR A 50 -15.20 4.52 -11.61
N ASP A 51 -16.48 4.29 -11.87
CA ASP A 51 -17.43 5.36 -12.16
C ASP A 51 -18.06 5.95 -10.88
N PHE A 52 -19.01 6.88 -11.04
CA PHE A 52 -19.64 7.56 -9.90
C PHE A 52 -20.56 6.65 -9.06
N VAL A 53 -20.91 5.46 -9.53
CA VAL A 53 -21.74 4.49 -8.80
C VAL A 53 -20.93 3.29 -8.31
N GLY A 54 -19.63 3.26 -8.58
CA GLY A 54 -18.69 2.26 -8.09
C GLY A 54 -18.50 1.05 -9.01
N ASN A 55 -18.87 1.14 -10.30
CA ASN A 55 -18.55 0.10 -11.26
C ASN A 55 -17.05 0.11 -11.55
N LEU A 56 -16.37 -1.00 -11.26
CA LEU A 56 -14.93 -1.14 -11.47
C LEU A 56 -14.64 -1.50 -12.92
N THR A 57 -13.56 -0.95 -13.48
CA THR A 57 -12.98 -1.32 -14.77
C THR A 57 -11.50 -1.59 -14.59
N PHE A 58 -11.05 -2.79 -14.95
CA PHE A 58 -9.63 -3.14 -14.96
C PHE A 58 -8.88 -2.32 -16.02
N VAL A 59 -7.70 -1.82 -15.67
CA VAL A 59 -6.82 -1.06 -16.55
C VAL A 59 -5.64 -1.92 -16.97
N GLU A 60 -4.77 -2.24 -16.02
CA GLU A 60 -3.55 -3.02 -16.24
C GLU A 60 -3.03 -3.62 -14.94
N THR A 61 -2.03 -4.50 -15.04
CA THR A 61 -1.18 -4.88 -13.91
C THR A 61 0.22 -4.29 -14.09
N VAL A 62 0.78 -3.81 -13.00
CA VAL A 62 2.13 -3.25 -12.93
C VAL A 62 3.02 -4.22 -12.14
N PRO A 63 4.18 -4.65 -12.68
CA PRO A 63 5.13 -5.47 -11.94
C PRO A 63 5.68 -4.75 -10.70
N ASN A 64 5.84 -5.51 -9.61
CA ASN A 64 6.60 -5.08 -8.44
C ASN A 64 7.92 -5.87 -8.38
N VAL A 65 9.01 -5.15 -8.08
CA VAL A 65 10.33 -5.78 -7.92
C VAL A 65 10.46 -6.50 -6.58
N GLY A 66 9.73 -6.06 -5.55
CA GLY A 66 9.67 -6.75 -4.27
C GLY A 66 8.63 -7.89 -4.26
N ASP A 67 8.89 -8.88 -3.41
CA ASP A 67 8.11 -10.11 -3.31
C ASP A 67 6.97 -10.03 -2.28
N ALA A 68 5.80 -10.56 -2.65
CA ALA A 68 4.59 -10.60 -1.84
C ALA A 68 4.10 -9.22 -1.40
N VAL A 69 3.87 -8.33 -2.38
CA VAL A 69 3.24 -7.02 -2.18
C VAL A 69 1.88 -7.14 -1.48
N CYS A 70 1.76 -6.63 -0.25
CA CYS A 70 0.64 -6.96 0.64
C CYS A 70 -0.17 -5.77 1.13
N TRP A 71 0.45 -4.62 1.38
CA TRP A 71 -0.24 -3.39 1.80
C TRP A 71 0.36 -2.18 1.10
N MET A 72 -0.43 -1.12 1.01
CA MET A 72 -0.02 0.08 0.30
C MET A 72 -0.76 1.32 0.76
N VAL A 73 -0.18 2.49 0.47
CA VAL A 73 -0.76 3.80 0.77
C VAL A 73 -0.38 4.81 -0.30
N VAL A 74 -1.33 5.66 -0.69
CA VAL A 74 -1.10 6.79 -1.60
C VAL A 74 -0.90 8.06 -0.79
N ASN A 75 0.05 8.91 -1.19
CA ASN A 75 0.26 10.18 -0.51
C ASN A 75 -0.92 11.16 -0.71
N PRO A 76 -1.12 12.15 0.19
CA PRO A 76 -2.25 13.08 0.08
C PRO A 76 -2.32 13.85 -1.24
N ALA A 77 -1.15 14.10 -1.87
CA ALA A 77 -1.06 14.77 -3.16
C ALA A 77 -1.47 13.87 -4.35
N GLY A 78 -1.57 12.55 -4.17
CA GLY A 78 -1.85 11.59 -5.24
C GLY A 78 -0.69 11.38 -6.21
N THR A 79 0.54 11.76 -5.83
CA THR A 79 1.72 11.67 -6.69
C THR A 79 2.58 10.45 -6.42
N ARG A 80 2.42 9.78 -5.27
CA ARG A 80 3.22 8.63 -4.88
C ARG A 80 2.35 7.52 -4.31
N LEU A 81 2.64 6.29 -4.71
CA LEU A 81 2.17 5.07 -4.07
C LEU A 81 3.35 4.41 -3.37
N TYR A 82 3.14 4.00 -2.12
CA TYR A 82 4.08 3.24 -1.33
C TYR A 82 3.52 1.86 -1.11
N THR A 83 4.27 0.81 -1.43
CA THR A 83 3.88 -0.58 -1.21
C THR A 83 4.85 -1.25 -0.27
N VAL A 84 4.37 -2.20 0.53
CA VAL A 84 5.22 -3.05 1.37
C VAL A 84 5.20 -4.49 0.86
N GLU A 85 6.36 -5.11 0.90
CA GLU A 85 6.60 -6.43 0.32
C GLU A 85 7.11 -7.38 1.41
N THR A 86 6.22 -8.28 1.85
CA THR A 86 6.42 -9.11 3.05
C THR A 86 7.66 -9.99 2.94
N GLU A 87 7.83 -10.69 1.83
CA GLU A 87 8.86 -11.72 1.69
C GLU A 87 10.23 -11.11 1.43
N SER A 88 10.28 -10.02 0.66
CA SER A 88 11.52 -9.31 0.34
C SER A 88 11.97 -8.32 1.42
N ASN A 89 11.17 -8.11 2.48
CA ASN A 89 11.43 -7.14 3.54
C ASN A 89 11.73 -5.73 2.99
N SER A 90 10.89 -5.26 2.07
CA SER A 90 11.12 -4.02 1.35
C SER A 90 9.89 -3.12 1.29
N VAL A 91 10.13 -1.88 0.84
CA VAL A 91 9.10 -0.89 0.51
C VAL A 91 9.39 -0.34 -0.88
N SER A 92 8.45 -0.45 -1.80
CA SER A 92 8.57 0.17 -3.12
C SER A 92 7.86 1.52 -3.22
N VAL A 93 8.40 2.41 -4.05
CA VAL A 93 7.84 3.73 -4.36
C VAL A 93 7.47 3.75 -5.83
N TYR A 94 6.25 4.16 -6.14
CA TYR A 94 5.80 4.40 -7.51
C TYR A 94 5.43 5.87 -7.72
N ASP A 95 5.78 6.40 -8.87
CA ASP A 95 5.26 7.65 -9.40
C ASP A 95 3.83 7.46 -9.91
N LEU A 96 2.95 8.38 -9.53
CA LEU A 96 1.55 8.43 -9.96
C LEU A 96 1.23 9.70 -10.77
N THR A 97 2.21 10.32 -11.42
CA THR A 97 1.95 11.48 -12.30
C THR A 97 0.90 11.13 -13.36
N VAL A 98 0.93 9.89 -13.85
CA VAL A 98 -0.18 9.26 -14.55
C VAL A 98 -0.79 8.21 -13.62
N ALA A 99 -1.87 8.56 -12.93
CA ALA A 99 -2.46 7.72 -11.88
C ALA A 99 -2.83 6.31 -12.35
N THR A 100 -3.21 6.14 -13.62
CA THR A 100 -3.57 4.83 -14.19
C THR A 100 -2.37 4.00 -14.64
N ALA A 101 -1.17 4.57 -14.68
CA ALA A 101 0.05 3.89 -15.12
C ALA A 101 1.20 4.16 -14.11
N PRO A 102 1.16 3.55 -12.91
CA PRO A 102 2.22 3.66 -11.92
C PRO A 102 3.59 3.26 -12.46
N VAL A 103 4.63 4.05 -12.14
CA VAL A 103 6.02 3.74 -12.55
C VAL A 103 6.89 3.61 -11.31
N MET A 104 7.53 2.45 -11.12
CA MET A 104 8.40 2.24 -9.96
C MET A 104 9.62 3.17 -10.02
N LEU A 105 9.88 3.88 -8.93
CA LEU A 105 11.01 4.80 -8.75
C LEU A 105 12.11 4.20 -7.88
N GLN A 106 11.74 3.40 -6.89
CA GLN A 106 12.64 2.89 -5.87
C GLN A 106 12.08 1.61 -5.27
N ASN A 107 12.97 0.71 -4.87
CA ASN A 107 12.69 -0.36 -3.91
C ASN A 107 13.71 -0.24 -2.77
N LEU A 108 13.24 0.03 -1.55
CA LEU A 108 14.07 0.22 -0.37
C LEU A 108 14.00 -1.05 0.50
N SER A 109 15.12 -1.72 0.70
CA SER A 109 15.21 -2.78 1.72
C SER A 109 15.17 -2.17 3.11
N LEU A 110 14.28 -2.69 3.96
CA LEU A 110 14.23 -2.32 5.36
C LEU A 110 15.35 -3.01 6.13
N SER A 111 15.84 -2.37 7.18
CA SER A 111 16.77 -2.95 8.13
C SER A 111 16.16 -4.17 8.85
N GLY A 112 16.97 -5.16 9.22
CA GLY A 112 16.47 -6.40 9.82
C GLY A 112 15.79 -7.34 8.82
N THR A 113 14.95 -8.27 9.31
CA THR A 113 14.38 -9.37 8.49
C THR A 113 12.97 -9.78 8.95
N ASN A 114 12.13 -8.81 9.33
CA ASN A 114 10.89 -9.12 10.06
C ASN A 114 9.61 -9.17 9.20
N GLY A 115 9.72 -8.98 7.89
CA GLY A 115 8.61 -9.11 6.94
C GLY A 115 7.52 -8.06 7.17
N PRO A 116 7.49 -6.95 6.43
CA PRO A 116 6.54 -5.88 6.66
C PRO A 116 5.11 -6.35 6.40
N THR A 117 4.21 -6.03 7.33
CA THR A 117 2.81 -6.48 7.33
C THR A 117 1.81 -5.34 7.27
N ASN A 118 2.23 -4.08 7.42
CA ASN A 118 1.37 -2.92 7.22
C ASN A 118 2.21 -1.64 7.04
N VAL A 119 1.60 -0.61 6.46
CA VAL A 119 2.20 0.71 6.23
C VAL A 119 1.19 1.84 6.47
N GLY A 120 1.64 2.91 7.09
CA GLY A 120 0.88 4.15 7.26
C GLY A 120 1.75 5.36 6.95
N LEU A 121 1.19 6.32 6.21
CA LEU A 121 1.85 7.59 5.92
C LEU A 121 1.38 8.66 6.90
N ASP A 122 2.30 9.42 7.46
CA ASP A 122 1.93 10.57 8.29
C ASP A 122 1.19 11.63 7.42
N PRO A 123 0.19 12.36 7.94
CA PRO A 123 -0.59 13.27 7.10
C PRO A 123 0.21 14.44 6.51
N THR A 124 1.39 14.76 7.03
CA THR A 124 2.31 15.74 6.43
C THR A 124 3.12 15.17 5.26
N GLY A 125 3.14 13.85 5.10
CA GLY A 125 3.83 13.14 4.02
C GLY A 125 5.34 13.06 4.18
N LYS A 126 5.87 13.26 5.40
CA LYS A 126 7.30 13.27 5.74
C LYS A 126 7.79 11.94 6.29
N PHE A 127 6.92 11.12 6.86
CA PHE A 127 7.27 9.85 7.46
C PHE A 127 6.32 8.73 7.02
N LEU A 128 6.90 7.61 6.61
CA LEU A 128 6.20 6.33 6.52
C LEU A 128 6.50 5.52 7.78
N TYR A 129 5.45 4.92 8.32
CA TYR A 129 5.51 4.00 9.42
C TYR A 129 5.21 2.60 8.90
N VAL A 130 6.16 1.69 9.05
CA VAL A 130 6.01 0.30 8.58
C VAL A 130 6.06 -0.64 9.78
N ILE A 131 5.06 -1.51 9.90
CA ILE A 131 5.08 -2.58 10.87
C ILE A 131 5.75 -3.79 10.22
N ALA A 132 6.78 -4.34 10.86
CA ALA A 132 7.45 -5.57 10.43
C ALA A 132 7.74 -6.44 11.67
N GLY A 133 7.05 -7.57 11.76
CA GLY A 133 7.04 -8.41 12.98
C GLY A 133 6.67 -7.58 14.22
N PRO A 134 7.47 -7.63 15.32
CA PRO A 134 7.21 -6.85 16.52
C PRO A 134 7.72 -5.40 16.44
N ASN A 135 8.25 -4.96 15.30
CA ASN A 135 8.96 -3.70 15.18
C ASN A 135 8.19 -2.67 14.35
N LEU A 136 8.32 -1.41 14.76
CA LEU A 136 7.90 -0.23 14.02
C LEU A 136 9.13 0.43 13.38
N HIS A 137 9.13 0.48 12.07
CA HIS A 137 10.08 1.24 11.27
C HIS A 137 9.55 2.64 11.05
N VAL A 138 10.43 3.64 11.15
CA VAL A 138 10.15 5.02 10.78
C VAL A 138 11.06 5.38 9.62
N VAL A 139 10.46 5.55 8.45
CA VAL A 139 11.15 5.80 7.19
C VAL A 139 10.89 7.23 6.77
N ASN A 140 11.95 7.98 6.46
CA ASN A 140 11.82 9.37 6.00
C ASN A 140 11.37 9.39 4.54
N VAL A 141 10.49 10.32 4.22
CA VAL A 141 10.02 10.60 2.86
C VAL A 141 10.67 11.89 2.39
N GLY A 142 11.44 11.79 1.31
CA GLY A 142 12.07 12.92 0.62
C GLY A 142 11.05 13.81 -0.09
N SER A 143 11.47 15.01 -0.48
CA SER A 143 10.60 15.94 -1.23
C SER A 143 10.20 15.41 -2.61
N ASP A 144 10.97 14.49 -3.18
CA ASP A 144 10.66 13.77 -4.42
C ASP A 144 9.85 12.49 -4.18
N GLY A 145 9.50 12.20 -2.92
CA GLY A 145 8.77 11.03 -2.49
C GLY A 145 9.61 9.77 -2.29
N THR A 146 10.93 9.81 -2.53
CA THR A 146 11.82 8.66 -2.25
C THR A 146 12.00 8.44 -0.76
N LEU A 147 12.42 7.24 -0.38
CA LEU A 147 12.49 6.77 1.00
C LEU A 147 13.93 6.61 1.47
N THR A 148 14.16 6.96 2.73
CA THR A 148 15.41 6.64 3.44
C THR A 148 15.11 6.17 4.85
N GLU A 149 15.72 5.06 5.26
CA GLU A 149 15.68 4.57 6.63
C GLU A 149 16.97 4.95 7.34
N THR A 150 16.89 5.88 8.29
CA THR A 150 18.07 6.40 9.00
C THR A 150 18.12 6.00 10.47
N LEU A 151 17.05 5.40 10.98
CA LEU A 151 16.89 5.02 12.38
C LEU A 151 16.73 3.52 12.48
N SER A 152 17.21 2.95 13.58
CA SER A 152 16.91 1.56 13.91
C SER A 152 15.42 1.39 14.24
N PRO A 153 14.80 0.24 13.89
CA PRO A 153 13.40 -0.02 14.20
C PRO A 153 13.17 -0.06 15.72
N VAL A 154 11.97 0.35 16.14
CA VAL A 154 11.57 0.37 17.55
C VAL A 154 10.68 -0.82 17.82
N ALA A 155 11.01 -1.62 18.83
CA ALA A 155 10.14 -2.70 19.28
C ALA A 155 8.84 -2.10 19.84
N LEU A 156 7.70 -2.57 19.33
CA LEU A 156 6.39 -2.21 19.84
C LEU A 156 6.18 -2.88 21.21
N PRO A 157 5.51 -2.21 22.17
CA PRO A 157 5.26 -2.74 23.50
C PRO A 157 4.11 -3.76 23.47
N VAL A 158 4.29 -4.86 22.73
CA VAL A 158 3.34 -5.96 22.61
C VAL A 158 3.84 -7.23 23.31
N PRO A 159 2.95 -8.12 23.79
CA PRO A 159 3.35 -9.39 24.37
C PRO A 159 4.24 -10.22 23.43
N PRO A 160 5.13 -11.08 23.98
CA PRO A 160 5.96 -11.96 23.16
C PRO A 160 5.11 -12.87 22.25
N GLY A 161 5.48 -12.94 20.97
CA GLY A 161 4.79 -13.76 19.97
C GLY A 161 3.64 -13.07 19.25
N GLU A 162 3.29 -11.84 19.63
CA GLU A 162 2.27 -11.05 18.95
C GLU A 162 2.82 -10.34 17.71
N SER A 163 2.00 -10.30 16.66
CA SER A 163 2.29 -9.63 15.40
C SER A 163 1.24 -8.56 15.13
N PRO A 164 1.54 -7.28 15.37
CA PRO A 164 0.66 -6.20 14.99
C PRO A 164 0.43 -6.19 13.48
N VAL A 165 -0.81 -5.92 13.06
CA VAL A 165 -1.21 -5.94 11.64
C VAL A 165 -1.94 -4.68 11.21
N GLY A 166 -2.11 -3.69 12.09
CA GLY A 166 -2.86 -2.46 11.81
C GLY A 166 -2.11 -1.23 12.27
N ILE A 167 -2.14 -0.18 11.46
CA ILE A 167 -1.58 1.12 11.79
C ILE A 167 -2.53 2.25 11.35
N ALA A 168 -2.59 3.31 12.15
CA ALA A 168 -3.27 4.55 11.79
C ALA A 168 -2.39 5.73 12.22
N THR A 169 -2.33 6.75 11.38
CA THR A 169 -1.60 7.99 11.64
C THR A 169 -2.60 9.13 11.80
N LEU A 170 -2.34 10.05 12.72
CA LEU A 170 -3.21 11.20 12.98
C LEU A 170 -2.34 12.44 13.28
N LEU A 171 -2.73 13.59 12.75
CA LEU A 171 -2.24 14.87 13.26
C LEU A 171 -2.93 15.16 14.59
N LYS A 172 -2.15 15.60 15.58
CA LYS A 172 -2.69 16.16 16.82
C LYS A 172 -3.22 17.57 16.59
#